data_AF-A0A0M2UQJ7-F1
#
_entry.id   AF-A0A0M2UQJ7-F1
#
_cell.length_a   1.000
_cell.length_b   1.000
_cell.length_c   1.000
_cell.angle_alpha   90.00
_cell.angle_beta   90.00
_cell.angle_gamma   90.00
#
_symmetry.space_group_name_H-M   'P 1'
#
loop_
_entity.id
_entity.type
_entity.pdbx_description
1 polymer ?
#
loop_
_entity_poly.entity_id
_entity_poly.type
_entity_poly.pdbx_seq_one_letter_code
_entity_poly.pdbx_strand_id
1 'polypeptide(L)'
;MLGGGIVSTVTFLGSQGKGLLAAFVATFPTMTVLTFALIHGKAGQSATLDYAKGLLFMTPPWIFYVICLILLLPRWGFLKSLIVGVLTYMILAGLVSVVIRHLK
;
A
#
# COMPACT_ATOMS: atom_id res chain seq x y z
N MET A 1 -13.78 11.66 5.53
CA MET A 1 -13.39 11.59 6.95
C MET A 1 -12.58 10.34 7.30
N LEU A 2 -12.94 9.14 6.80
CA LEU A 2 -12.24 7.88 7.13
C LEU A 2 -10.71 7.93 6.92
N GLY A 3 -10.24 8.35 5.74
CA GLY A 3 -8.80 8.42 5.47
C GLY A 3 -8.04 9.38 6.38
N GLY A 4 -8.58 10.58 6.60
CA GLY A 4 -7.97 11.57 7.51
C GLY A 4 -7.87 11.07 8.95
N GLY A 5 -8.92 10.41 9.46
CA GLY A 5 -8.91 9.80 10.79
C GLY A 5 -7.83 8.74 10.94
N ILE A 6 -7.73 7.82 9.97
CA ILE A 6 -6.68 6.79 9.97
C ILE A 6 -5.29 7.43 9.96
N VAL A 7 -5.04 8.40 9.09
CA VAL A 7 -3.73 9.08 9.01
C VAL A 7 -3.38 9.77 10.32
N SER A 8 -4.32 10.50 10.93
CA SER A 8 -4.12 11.15 12.23
C SER A 8 -3.81 10.14 13.34
N THR A 9 -4.59 9.06 13.43
CA THR A 9 -4.38 8.01 14.45
C THR A 9 -3.03 7.31 14.25
N VAL A 10 -2.67 6.92 13.03
CA VAL A 10 -1.38 6.29 12.72
C VAL A 10 -0.23 7.24 13.07
N THR A 11 -0.36 8.52 12.74
CA THR A 11 0.65 9.54 13.06
C THR A 11 0.83 9.70 14.56
N PHE A 12 -0.27 9.79 15.31
CA PHE A 12 -0.26 9.90 16.77
C PHE A 12 0.36 8.67 17.45
N LEU A 13 0.01 7.47 16.98
CA LEU A 13 0.58 6.23 17.52
C LEU A 13 2.06 6.08 17.17
N GLY A 14 2.42 6.43 15.94
CA GLY A 14 3.81 6.43 15.46
C GLY A 14 4.69 7.41 16.24
N SER A 15 4.18 8.61 16.53
CA SER A 15 4.93 9.62 17.31
C SER A 15 5.13 9.23 18.78
N GLN A 16 4.30 8.34 19.33
CA GLN A 16 4.49 7.73 20.65
C GLN A 16 5.45 6.52 20.66
N GLY A 17 6.11 6.22 19.54
CA GLY A 17 6.99 5.05 19.43
C GLY A 17 6.23 3.71 19.30
N LYS A 18 4.89 3.73 19.19
CA LYS A 18 4.07 2.52 19.05
C LYS A 18 4.01 2.06 17.59
N GLY A 19 5.17 1.81 16.98
CA GLY A 19 5.31 1.55 15.55
C GLY A 19 4.47 0.38 15.03
N LEU A 20 4.43 -0.75 15.75
CA LEU A 20 3.63 -1.92 15.36
C LEU A 20 2.12 -1.63 15.37
N LEU A 21 1.65 -0.92 16.40
CA LEU A 21 0.23 -0.59 16.53
C LEU A 21 -0.17 0.48 15.49
N ALA A 22 0.71 1.44 15.20
CA ALA A 22 0.55 2.37 14.09
C ALA A 22 0.47 1.64 12.74
N ALA A 23 1.36 0.67 12.49
CA ALA A 23 1.33 -0.15 11.27
C ALA A 23 0.04 -0.98 11.17
N PHE A 24 -0.39 -1.62 12.27
CA PHE A 24 -1.65 -2.36 12.31
C PHE A 24 -2.84 -1.49 11.88
N VAL A 25 -2.99 -0.29 12.48
CA VAL A 25 -4.07 0.65 12.13
C VAL A 25 -3.96 1.10 10.67
N ALA A 26 -2.75 1.37 10.18
CA ALA A 26 -2.53 1.76 8.78
C ALA A 26 -2.91 0.65 7.79
N THR A 27 -2.70 -0.62 8.16
CA THR A 27 -3.00 -1.78 7.32
C THR A 27 -4.39 -2.37 7.53
N PHE A 28 -5.18 -1.81 8.46
CA PHE A 28 -6.51 -2.32 8.75
C PHE A 28 -7.40 -2.17 7.50
N PRO A 29 -8.07 -3.24 7.03
CA PRO A 29 -8.62 -3.30 5.67
C PRO A 29 -9.94 -2.54 5.49
N THR A 30 -10.17 -1.42 6.19
CA THR A 30 -11.42 -0.65 6.11
C THR A 30 -11.72 -0.18 4.70
N MET A 31 -10.74 0.46 4.05
CA MET A 31 -10.92 0.97 2.69
C MET A 31 -11.10 -0.18 1.71
N THR A 32 -10.32 -1.23 1.85
CA THR A 32 -10.36 -2.41 0.98
C THR A 32 -11.69 -3.15 1.08
N VAL A 33 -12.25 -3.36 2.28
CA VAL A 33 -13.58 -3.96 2.48
C VAL A 33 -14.66 -3.13 1.81
N LEU A 34 -14.64 -1.81 1.99
CA LEU A 34 -15.59 -0.91 1.35
C LEU A 34 -15.48 -0.98 -0.18
N THR A 35 -14.26 -0.96 -0.72
CA THR A 35 -14.02 -1.07 -2.16
C THR A 35 -14.49 -2.41 -2.71
N PHE A 36 -14.24 -3.52 -2.01
CA PHE A 36 -14.76 -4.84 -2.39
C PHE A 36 -16.29 -4.87 -2.44
N ALA A 37 -16.97 -4.34 -1.42
CA ALA A 37 -18.43 -4.28 -1.38
C ALA A 37 -19.00 -3.46 -2.55
N LEU A 38 -18.37 -2.31 -2.84
CA LEU A 38 -18.80 -1.43 -3.94
C LEU A 38 -18.56 -2.05 -5.31
N ILE A 39 -17.40 -2.67 -5.54
CA ILE A 39 -17.09 -3.35 -6.80
C ILE A 39 -18.05 -4.53 -6.99
N HIS A 40 -18.25 -5.33 -5.95
CA HIS A 40 -19.15 -6.48 -6.03
C HIS A 40 -20.59 -6.07 -6.33
N GLY A 41 -21.08 -5.03 -5.64
CA GLY A 41 -22.43 -4.51 -5.86
C GLY A 41 -22.65 -3.88 -7.24
N LYS A 42 -21.60 -3.33 -7.88
CA LYS A 42 -21.72 -2.65 -9.18
C LYS A 42 -21.32 -3.48 -10.39
N ALA A 43 -20.34 -4.36 -10.24
CA ALA A 43 -19.68 -5.07 -11.34
C ALA A 43 -19.58 -6.59 -11.11
N GLY A 44 -20.14 -7.09 -10.01
CA GLY A 44 -20.26 -8.51 -9.72
C GLY A 44 -18.95 -9.21 -9.34
N GLN A 45 -19.02 -10.53 -9.26
CA GLN A 45 -17.95 -11.39 -8.74
C GLN A 45 -16.66 -11.33 -9.57
N SER A 46 -16.76 -11.35 -10.91
CA SER A 46 -15.56 -11.38 -11.77
C SER A 46 -14.68 -10.15 -11.56
N ALA A 47 -15.26 -8.95 -11.56
CA ALA A 47 -14.54 -7.70 -11.32
C ALA A 47 -13.95 -7.64 -9.90
N THR A 48 -14.67 -8.19 -8.91
CA THR A 48 -14.20 -8.30 -7.53
C THR A 48 -12.95 -9.18 -7.43
N LEU A 49 -12.96 -10.33 -8.10
CA LEU A 49 -11.82 -11.25 -8.13
C LEU A 49 -10.62 -10.66 -8.88
N ASP A 50 -10.85 -9.96 -9.98
CA ASP A 50 -9.78 -9.25 -10.71
C ASP A 50 -9.13 -8.18 -9.83
N TYR A 51 -9.92 -7.43 -9.06
CA TYR A 51 -9.40 -6.46 -8.10
C TYR A 51 -8.60 -7.13 -6.97
N ALA A 52 -9.09 -8.24 -6.41
CA ALA A 52 -8.37 -9.01 -5.40
C ALA A 52 -7.01 -9.50 -5.90
N LYS A 53 -6.96 -10.07 -7.11
CA LYS A 53 -5.71 -10.48 -7.76
C LYS A 53 -4.79 -9.28 -7.97
N GLY A 54 -5.32 -8.16 -8.44
CA GLY A 54 -4.59 -6.91 -8.61
C GLY A 54 -3.91 -6.44 -7.32
N LEU A 55 -4.64 -6.45 -6.20
CA LEU A 55 -4.09 -6.12 -4.87
C LEU A 55 -2.93 -7.06 -4.49
N LEU A 56 -3.09 -8.36 -4.71
CA LEU A 56 -2.05 -9.34 -4.41
C LEU A 56 -0.78 -9.08 -5.23
N PHE A 57 -0.93 -8.81 -6.54
CA PHE A 57 0.21 -8.51 -7.41
C PHE A 57 0.90 -7.18 -7.08
N MET A 58 0.17 -6.20 -6.52
CA MET A 58 0.74 -4.92 -6.08
C MET A 58 1.38 -4.97 -4.69
N THR A 59 1.21 -6.08 -3.96
CA THR A 59 1.79 -6.26 -2.62
C THR A 59 3.32 -6.33 -2.65
N PRO A 60 4.00 -7.09 -3.55
CA PRO A 60 5.46 -7.08 -3.61
C PRO A 60 6.09 -5.71 -3.87
N PRO A 61 5.64 -4.87 -4.84
CA PRO A 61 6.12 -3.49 -4.97
C PRO A 61 6.03 -2.68 -3.68
N TRP A 62 4.93 -2.82 -2.93
CA TRP A 62 4.76 -2.15 -1.64
C TRP A 62 5.76 -2.65 -0.58
N ILE A 63 6.02 -3.95 -0.52
CA ILE A 63 7.03 -4.52 0.39
C ILE A 63 8.41 -3.91 0.09
N PHE A 64 8.80 -3.84 -1.19
CA PHE A 64 10.08 -3.23 -1.58
C PHE A 64 10.18 -1.76 -1.19
N TYR A 65 9.09 -1.00 -1.34
CA TYR A 65 9.03 0.39 -0.84
C TYR A 65 9.33 0.50 0.66
N VAL A 66 8.69 -0.35 1.48
CA VAL A 66 8.92 -0.35 2.94
C VAL A 66 10.36 -0.76 3.26
N ILE A 67 10.92 -1.74 2.56
CA ILE A 67 12.33 -2.15 2.70
C ILE A 67 13.27 -0.98 2.39
N CYS A 68 13.01 -0.22 1.33
CA CYS A 68 13.77 0.98 1.00
C CYS A 68 13.77 1.97 2.17
N LEU A 69 12.62 2.22 2.80
CA LEU A 69 12.57 3.11 3.97
C LEU A 69 13.35 2.56 5.16
N ILE A 70 13.23 1.26 5.48
CA ILE A 70 13.98 0.65 6.59
C ILE A 70 15.49 0.79 6.40
N LEU A 71 15.99 0.59 5.17
CA LEU A 71 17.43 0.58 4.88
C LEU A 71 18.03 1.98 4.63
N LEU A 72 17.27 2.88 4.01
CA LEU A 72 17.78 4.18 3.58
C LEU A 72 17.55 5.26 4.63
N LEU A 73 16.48 5.17 5.43
CA LEU A 73 16.15 6.21 6.42
C LEU A 73 17.30 6.48 7.41
N PRO A 74 18.00 5.47 7.96
CA PRO A 74 19.14 5.72 8.85
C PRO A 74 20.38 6.29 8.14
N ARG A 75 20.48 6.11 6.81
CA ARG A 75 21.69 6.42 6.04
C ARG A 75 21.60 7.78 5.33
N TRP A 76 20.47 8.07 4.69
CA TRP A 76 20.30 9.20 3.78
C TRP A 76 19.29 10.25 4.28
N GLY A 77 18.68 10.01 5.44
CA GLY A 77 17.62 10.85 6.00
C GLY A 77 16.28 10.66 5.31
N PHE A 78 15.26 11.38 5.79
CA PHE A 78 13.86 11.15 5.42
C PHE A 78 13.56 11.42 3.94
N LEU A 79 13.87 12.62 3.45
CA LEU A 79 13.42 13.05 2.12
C LEU A 79 13.99 12.19 0.98
N LYS A 80 15.30 11.90 1.03
CA LYS A 80 15.97 11.05 0.03
C LYS A 80 15.42 9.62 0.04
N SER A 81 15.22 9.05 1.23
CA SER A 81 14.67 7.71 1.38
C SER A 81 13.25 7.60 0.85
N LEU A 82 12.43 8.64 1.10
CA LEU A 82 11.07 8.71 0.60
C LEU A 82 11.02 8.78 -0.93
N ILE A 83 11.83 9.66 -1.54
CA ILE A 83 11.89 9.79 -3.00
C ILE A 83 12.30 8.46 -3.64
N VAL A 84 13.37 7.84 -3.13
CA VAL A 84 13.86 6.57 -3.66
C VAL A 84 12.82 5.46 -3.50
N GLY A 85 12.22 5.34 -2.31
CA GLY A 85 11.17 4.35 -2.08
C GLY A 85 9.98 4.53 -3.03
N VAL A 86 9.47 5.75 -3.19
CA VAL A 86 8.33 6.03 -4.07
C VAL A 86 8.68 5.70 -5.52
N LEU A 87 9.87 6.05 -5.99
CA LEU A 87 10.33 5.69 -7.34
C LEU A 87 10.45 4.17 -7.51
N THR A 88 11.01 3.46 -6.53
CA THR A 88 11.08 1.99 -6.53
C THR A 88 9.68 1.38 -6.63
N TYR A 89 8.72 1.88 -5.86
CA TYR A 89 7.32 1.44 -5.95
C TYR A 89 6.76 1.64 -7.36
N MET A 90 6.90 2.85 -7.92
CA MET A 90 6.35 3.19 -9.23
C MET A 90 6.94 2.33 -10.35
N ILE A 91 8.26 2.09 -10.32
CA ILE A 91 8.94 1.24 -11.30
C ILE A 91 8.45 -0.20 -11.19
N LEU A 92 8.46 -0.78 -9.98
CA LEU A 92 8.04 -2.17 -9.78
C LEU A 92 6.55 -2.38 -10.07
N ALA A 93 5.68 -1.46 -9.65
CA ALA A 93 4.25 -1.50 -9.96
C ALA A 93 4.01 -1.39 -11.47
N GLY A 94 4.77 -0.55 -12.17
CA GLY A 94 4.76 -0.46 -13.63
C GLY A 94 5.16 -1.77 -14.30
N LEU A 95 6.27 -2.37 -13.87
CA LEU A 95 6.73 -3.67 -14.37
C LEU A 95 5.70 -4.78 -14.14
N VAL A 96 5.16 -4.89 -12.93
CA VAL A 96 4.10 -5.86 -12.59
C VAL A 96 2.88 -5.66 -13.50
N SER A 97 2.46 -4.41 -13.73
CA SER A 97 1.34 -4.10 -14.61
C SER A 97 1.58 -4.51 -16.05
N VAL A 98 2.79 -4.31 -16.57
CA VAL A 98 3.20 -4.75 -17.91
C VAL A 98 3.20 -6.27 -18.00
N VAL A 99 3.80 -6.96 -17.03
CA VAL A 99 3.88 -8.43 -17.01
C VAL A 99 2.48 -9.05 -16.98
N ILE A 100 1.59 -8.58 -16.11
CA ILE A 100 0.21 -9.10 -16.02
C ILE A 100 -0.56 -8.85 -17.31
N ARG A 101 -0.36 -7.70 -17.96
CA ARG A 101 -0.99 -7.42 -19.25
C ARG A 101 -0.54 -8.40 -20.35
N HIS A 102 0.69 -8.88 -20.31
CA HIS A 102 1.18 -9.87 -21.28
C HIS A 102 0.74 -11.31 -20.96
N LEU A 103 0.36 -11.58 -19.70
CA LEU A 103 -0.08 -12.91 -19.24
C LEU A 103 -1.61 -13.13 -19.37
N LYS A 104 -2.38 -12.05 -19.54
CA LYS A 104 -3.84 -12.08 -19.82
C LYS A 104 -4.08 -12.11 -21.33
#